data_AF-A0A7X8JI34-F1
#
_entry.id   AF-A0A7X8JI34-F1
#
_cell.length_a   1.000
_cell.length_b   1.000
_cell.length_c   1.000
_cell.angle_alpha   90.00
_cell.angle_beta   90.00
_cell.angle_gamma   90.00
#
_symmetry.space_group_name_H-M   'P 1'
#
loop_
_entity.id
_entity.type
_entity.pdbx_description
1 polymer ?
#
loop_
_entity_poly.entity_id
_entity_poly.type
_entity_poly.pdbx_seq_one_letter_code
_entity_poly.pdbx_strand_id
1 'polypeptide(L)'
;YDYARSGRKVDRPARTVSIKEIVVEEIGLEDGILRAVVRVDCSKGTYMRTLADDLGQRTGYYAHATTLVRSRCGPFELADAVDLEQLFDWSRQGIGQQSFMTFLHNKGLLLDISRAFDSFPACDLPADLAAKLISGQSLVLSEDFLLKNQPFSLTCRPELIPENGRKLVFYSRNRLICVAGLEEAEPAFYRIKTERVLIDLADFRQS
;
A
#
# COMPACT_ATOMS: atom_id res chain seq x y z
N TYR A 1 5.39 4.68 -23.65
CA TYR A 1 5.04 3.54 -24.54
C TYR A 1 5.17 3.96 -26.02
N ASP A 2 4.94 5.24 -26.33
CA ASP A 2 4.91 5.79 -27.70
C ASP A 2 6.28 5.83 -28.40
N TYR A 3 7.36 6.07 -27.66
CA TYR A 3 8.71 6.05 -28.22
C TYR A 3 9.16 4.65 -28.70
N ALA A 4 8.74 3.58 -28.02
CA ALA A 4 9.08 2.22 -28.43
C ALA A 4 8.37 1.80 -29.73
N ARG A 5 7.15 2.31 -29.96
CA ARG A 5 6.39 2.09 -31.20
C ARG A 5 6.92 2.89 -32.40
N SER A 6 7.64 3.98 -32.15
CA SER A 6 8.31 4.80 -33.19
C SER A 6 9.73 4.32 -33.52
N GLY A 7 10.12 3.13 -33.05
CA GLY A 7 11.45 2.55 -33.31
C GLY A 7 12.60 3.26 -32.59
N ARG A 8 12.33 4.27 -31.76
CA ARG A 8 13.34 4.97 -30.98
C ARG A 8 13.63 4.18 -29.70
N LYS A 9 14.84 3.61 -29.60
CA LYS A 9 15.35 3.05 -28.35
C LYS A 9 15.45 4.17 -27.31
N VAL A 10 14.58 4.14 -26.32
CA VAL A 10 14.70 4.99 -25.14
C VAL A 10 15.60 4.26 -24.16
N ASP A 11 16.69 4.90 -23.79
CA ASP A 11 17.52 4.43 -22.69
C ASP A 11 16.68 4.44 -21.40
N ARG A 12 16.53 3.26 -20.78
CA ARG A 12 15.75 3.12 -19.55
C ARG A 12 16.75 2.88 -18.43
N PRO A 13 16.88 3.82 -17.47
CA PRO A 13 17.79 3.61 -16.36
C PRO A 13 17.40 2.34 -15.61
N ALA A 14 18.40 1.50 -15.32
CA ALA A 14 18.22 0.32 -14.50
C ALA A 14 17.66 0.74 -13.13
N ARG A 15 16.65 0.02 -12.67
CA ARG A 15 16.06 0.24 -11.34
C ARG A 15 16.29 -0.99 -10.50
N THR A 16 16.86 -0.77 -9.31
CA THR A 16 16.96 -1.81 -8.30
C THR A 16 15.56 -2.18 -7.82
N VAL A 17 15.25 -3.47 -7.90
CA VAL A 17 14.02 -4.07 -7.38
C VAL A 17 14.40 -5.23 -6.46
N SER A 18 13.51 -5.56 -5.53
CA SER A 18 13.68 -6.69 -4.62
C SER A 18 12.65 -7.76 -4.94
N ILE A 19 13.11 -8.99 -5.13
CA ILE A 19 12.26 -10.18 -5.14
C ILE A 19 12.33 -10.76 -3.74
N LYS A 20 11.20 -10.77 -3.03
CA LYS A 20 11.10 -11.33 -1.67
C LYS A 20 10.93 -12.84 -1.72
N GLU A 21 10.11 -13.32 -2.65
CA GLU A 21 9.84 -14.73 -2.85
C GLU A 21 9.56 -14.98 -4.33
N ILE A 22 10.02 -16.13 -4.84
CA ILE A 22 9.68 -16.64 -6.16
C ILE A 22 9.43 -18.14 -6.05
N VAL A 23 8.27 -18.60 -6.52
CA VAL A 23 7.85 -20.00 -6.46
C VAL A 23 7.35 -20.42 -7.84
N VAL A 24 7.85 -21.54 -8.34
CA VAL A 24 7.26 -22.22 -9.50
C VAL A 24 6.13 -23.09 -8.98
N GLU A 25 4.90 -22.76 -9.35
CA GLU A 25 3.71 -23.47 -8.91
C GLU A 25 3.39 -24.64 -9.83
N GLU A 26 3.58 -24.45 -11.13
CA GLU A 26 3.33 -25.47 -12.15
C GLU A 26 4.37 -25.36 -13.26
N ILE A 27 4.72 -26.50 -13.86
CA ILE A 27 5.55 -26.58 -15.06
C ILE A 27 5.06 -27.71 -15.95
N GLY A 28 4.96 -27.45 -17.25
CA GLY A 28 4.43 -28.40 -18.21
C GLY A 28 4.80 -28.05 -19.64
N LEU A 29 4.57 -29.01 -20.54
CA LEU A 29 4.75 -28.83 -21.98
C LEU A 29 3.39 -28.77 -22.64
N GLU A 30 3.10 -27.69 -23.35
CA GLU A 30 1.86 -27.50 -24.11
C GLU A 30 2.24 -27.11 -25.54
N ASP A 31 1.78 -27.89 -26.54
CA ASP A 31 2.12 -27.69 -27.96
C ASP A 31 3.63 -27.58 -28.25
N GLY A 32 4.45 -28.33 -27.50
CA GLY A 32 5.91 -28.29 -27.62
C GLY A 32 6.57 -27.05 -27.02
N ILE A 33 5.81 -26.21 -26.32
CA ILE A 33 6.29 -25.02 -25.62
C ILE A 33 6.28 -25.28 -24.10
N LEU A 34 7.42 -25.06 -23.45
CA LEU A 34 7.50 -25.13 -21.99
C LEU A 34 6.72 -23.96 -21.39
N ARG A 35 5.76 -24.27 -20.51
CA ARG A 35 4.99 -23.29 -19.75
C ARG A 35 5.25 -23.50 -18.26
N ALA A 36 5.42 -22.39 -17.55
CA ALA A 36 5.57 -22.39 -16.11
C ALA A 36 4.66 -21.32 -15.51
N VAL A 37 3.95 -21.67 -14.45
CA VAL A 37 3.23 -20.71 -13.61
C VAL A 37 4.16 -20.35 -12.46
N VAL A 38 4.46 -19.06 -12.33
CA VAL A 38 5.40 -18.55 -11.34
C VAL A 38 4.72 -17.48 -10.50
N ARG A 39 4.70 -17.68 -9.18
CA ARG A 39 4.24 -16.69 -8.20
C ARG A 39 5.44 -15.91 -7.67
N VAL A 40 5.32 -14.58 -7.65
CA VAL A 40 6.42 -13.68 -7.28
C VAL A 40 5.92 -12.63 -6.27
N ASP A 41 6.55 -12.58 -5.10
CA ASP A 41 6.44 -11.44 -4.17
C ASP A 41 7.61 -10.48 -4.44
N CYS A 42 7.30 -9.23 -4.77
CA CYS A 42 8.28 -8.26 -5.22
C CYS A 42 7.99 -6.84 -4.74
N SER A 43 9.02 -5.99 -4.79
CA SER A 43 8.89 -4.56 -4.53
C SER A 43 8.15 -3.82 -5.64
N LYS A 44 7.65 -2.61 -5.34
CA LYS A 44 7.07 -1.71 -6.33
C LYS A 44 8.00 -1.49 -7.53
N GLY A 45 7.41 -1.33 -8.72
CA GLY A 45 8.16 -1.03 -9.95
C GLY A 45 8.82 -2.24 -10.60
N THR A 46 8.66 -3.45 -10.05
CA THR A 46 9.07 -4.70 -10.71
C THR A 46 8.26 -4.93 -11.97
N TYR A 47 8.95 -5.16 -13.08
CA TYR A 47 8.32 -5.38 -14.37
C TYR A 47 8.37 -6.87 -14.72
N MET A 48 7.29 -7.59 -14.45
CA MET A 48 7.22 -9.06 -14.58
C MET A 48 7.58 -9.57 -15.99
N ARG A 49 7.36 -8.76 -17.03
CA ARG A 49 7.74 -9.10 -18.39
C ARG A 49 9.27 -9.11 -18.61
N THR A 50 10.01 -8.22 -17.95
CA THR A 50 11.48 -8.24 -17.96
C THR A 50 11.98 -9.37 -17.10
N LEU A 51 11.35 -9.63 -15.95
CA LEU A 51 11.69 -10.80 -15.15
C LEU A 51 11.52 -12.12 -15.94
N ALA A 52 10.45 -12.24 -16.73
CA ALA A 52 10.26 -13.40 -17.61
C ALA A 52 11.39 -13.52 -18.65
N ASP A 53 11.77 -12.42 -19.30
CA ASP A 53 12.89 -12.39 -20.24
C ASP A 53 14.22 -12.78 -19.57
N ASP A 54 14.52 -12.22 -18.40
CA ASP A 54 15.72 -12.52 -17.60
C ASP A 54 15.77 -14.01 -17.19
N LEU A 55 14.64 -14.57 -16.77
CA LEU A 55 14.52 -16.00 -16.42
C LEU A 55 14.74 -16.88 -17.65
N GLY A 56 14.16 -16.51 -18.79
CA GLY A 56 14.39 -17.17 -20.08
C GLY A 56 15.88 -17.21 -20.41
N GLN A 57 16.51 -16.04 -20.46
CA GLN A 57 17.94 -15.92 -20.81
C GLN A 57 18.82 -16.76 -19.89
N ARG A 58 18.52 -16.82 -18.58
CA ARG A 58 19.26 -17.66 -17.62
C ARG A 58 19.11 -19.16 -17.86
N THR A 59 18.03 -19.60 -18.47
CA THR A 59 17.83 -21.01 -18.87
C THR A 59 18.42 -21.34 -20.24
N GLY A 60 18.96 -20.34 -20.95
CA GLY A 60 19.48 -20.50 -22.32
C GLY A 60 18.39 -20.44 -23.41
N TYR A 61 17.16 -20.08 -23.03
CA TYR A 61 16.02 -19.95 -23.94
C TYR A 61 15.46 -18.53 -23.90
N TYR A 62 14.38 -18.28 -24.64
CA TYR A 62 13.60 -17.04 -24.52
C TYR A 62 12.30 -17.35 -23.79
N ALA A 63 11.88 -16.46 -22.90
CA ALA A 63 10.61 -16.57 -22.22
C ALA A 63 9.89 -15.22 -22.23
N HIS A 64 8.57 -15.26 -22.27
CA HIS A 64 7.71 -14.10 -22.21
C HIS A 64 6.47 -14.43 -21.38
N ALA A 65 5.92 -13.43 -20.70
CA ALA A 65 4.67 -13.60 -19.98
C ALA A 65 3.49 -13.66 -20.97
N THR A 66 2.75 -14.76 -20.97
CA THR A 66 1.50 -14.94 -21.73
C THR A 66 0.29 -14.46 -20.94
N THR A 67 0.27 -14.76 -19.64
CA THR A 67 -0.77 -14.35 -18.69
C THR A 67 -0.09 -13.68 -17.49
N LEU A 68 -0.73 -12.65 -16.94
CA LEU A 68 -0.26 -11.98 -15.73
C LEU A 68 -1.45 -11.59 -14.85
N VAL A 69 -1.47 -12.11 -13.63
CA VAL A 69 -2.47 -11.79 -12.62
C VAL A 69 -1.77 -11.15 -11.44
N ARG A 70 -2.26 -9.98 -11.01
CA ARG A 70 -1.82 -9.38 -9.75
C ARG A 70 -2.75 -9.86 -8.64
N SER A 71 -2.30 -10.88 -7.91
CA SER A 71 -3.08 -11.50 -6.83
C SER A 71 -3.14 -10.67 -5.54
N ARG A 72 -2.19 -9.75 -5.33
CA ARG A 72 -2.10 -8.90 -4.14
C ARG A 72 -1.43 -7.56 -4.43
N CYS A 73 -1.86 -6.50 -3.75
CA CYS A 73 -1.21 -5.20 -3.73
C CYS A 73 -1.21 -4.62 -2.31
N GLY A 74 -0.07 -4.70 -1.61
CA GLY A 74 -0.02 -4.33 -0.19
C GLY A 74 -0.97 -5.22 0.62
N PRO A 75 -1.90 -4.66 1.41
CA PRO A 75 -2.86 -5.42 2.20
C PRO A 75 -4.07 -5.91 1.39
N PHE A 76 -4.24 -5.50 0.13
CA PHE A 76 -5.41 -5.82 -0.67
C PHE A 76 -5.17 -7.06 -1.52
N GLU A 77 -6.06 -8.04 -1.43
CA GLU A 77 -6.01 -9.28 -2.20
C GLU A 77 -6.98 -9.24 -3.38
N LEU A 78 -6.73 -10.07 -4.38
CA LEU A 78 -7.63 -10.20 -5.53
C LEU A 78 -9.02 -10.71 -5.12
N ALA A 79 -9.10 -11.46 -4.02
CA ALA A 79 -10.38 -11.90 -3.46
C ALA A 79 -11.26 -10.74 -2.96
N ASP A 80 -10.64 -9.59 -2.62
CA ASP A 80 -11.36 -8.37 -2.22
C ASP A 80 -11.82 -7.54 -3.44
N ALA A 81 -11.39 -7.92 -4.66
CA ALA A 81 -11.68 -7.15 -5.86
C ALA A 81 -13.13 -7.36 -6.31
N VAL A 82 -13.75 -6.27 -6.77
CA VAL A 82 -15.07 -6.28 -7.38
C VAL A 82 -14.91 -6.27 -8.89
N ASP A 83 -15.65 -7.14 -9.56
CA ASP A 83 -15.69 -7.15 -11.01
C ASP A 83 -16.32 -5.84 -11.56
N LEU A 84 -15.73 -5.29 -12.61
CA LEU A 84 -16.17 -4.01 -13.16
C LEU A 84 -17.56 -4.09 -13.81
N GLU A 85 -17.90 -5.20 -14.45
CA GLU A 85 -19.22 -5.39 -15.07
C GLU A 85 -20.31 -5.42 -13.98
N GLN A 86 -20.05 -6.17 -12.91
CA GLN A 86 -20.93 -6.19 -11.74
C GLN A 86 -21.12 -4.80 -11.12
N LEU A 87 -20.04 -4.01 -11.00
CA LEU A 87 -20.11 -2.65 -10.49
C LEU A 87 -20.97 -1.75 -11.39
N PHE A 88 -20.85 -1.87 -12.72
CA PHE A 88 -21.67 -1.12 -13.67
C PHE A 88 -23.14 -1.50 -13.60
N ASP A 89 -23.44 -2.79 -13.44
CA ASP A 89 -24.83 -3.25 -13.32
C ASP A 89 -25.51 -2.68 -12.08
N TRP A 90 -24.84 -2.65 -10.93
CA TRP A 90 -25.38 -1.99 -9.74
C TRP A 90 -25.59 -0.49 -9.94
N SER A 91 -24.65 0.19 -10.61
CA SER A 91 -24.77 1.62 -10.88
C SER A 91 -25.96 1.94 -11.81
N ARG A 92 -26.32 1.04 -12.72
CA ARG A 92 -27.42 1.23 -13.68
C ARG A 92 -28.82 1.03 -13.08
N GLN A 93 -28.93 0.44 -11.90
CA GLN A 93 -30.22 0.16 -11.23
C GLN A 93 -30.94 1.41 -10.69
N GLY A 94 -30.61 2.62 -11.18
CA GLY A 94 -31.36 3.85 -10.92
C GLY A 94 -31.14 4.46 -9.53
N ILE A 95 -30.09 4.04 -8.83
CA ILE A 95 -29.74 4.56 -7.52
C ILE A 95 -28.99 5.90 -7.71
N GLY A 96 -29.50 7.00 -7.14
CA GLY A 96 -28.77 8.28 -7.13
C GLY A 96 -27.39 8.13 -6.46
N GLN A 97 -26.42 8.98 -6.81
CA GLN A 97 -25.02 8.84 -6.38
C GLN A 97 -24.85 8.61 -4.86
N GLN A 98 -25.59 9.37 -4.03
CA GLN A 98 -25.51 9.23 -2.58
C GLN A 98 -25.99 7.85 -2.10
N SER A 99 -27.09 7.37 -2.66
CA SER A 99 -27.64 6.06 -2.33
C SER A 99 -26.74 4.93 -2.83
N PHE A 100 -25.99 5.14 -3.93
CA PHE A 100 -25.02 4.17 -4.44
C PHE A 100 -23.80 4.08 -3.53
N MET A 101 -23.28 5.20 -3.05
CA MET A 101 -22.20 5.20 -2.06
C MET A 101 -22.60 4.50 -0.75
N THR A 102 -23.80 4.77 -0.24
CA THR A 102 -24.33 4.07 0.93
C THR A 102 -24.48 2.56 0.68
N PHE A 103 -24.92 2.17 -0.52
CA PHE A 103 -25.00 0.76 -0.91
C PHE A 103 -23.62 0.07 -0.90
N LEU A 104 -22.61 0.69 -1.52
CA LEU A 104 -21.25 0.14 -1.55
C LEU A 104 -20.65 0.03 -0.14
N HIS A 105 -20.87 1.06 0.69
CA HIS A 105 -20.45 1.04 2.10
C HIS A 105 -21.12 -0.09 2.88
N ASN A 106 -22.44 -0.26 2.76
CA ASN A 106 -23.19 -1.31 3.45
C ASN A 106 -22.82 -2.72 2.98
N LYS A 107 -22.37 -2.86 1.73
CA LYS A 107 -21.80 -4.12 1.23
C LYS A 107 -20.35 -4.35 1.64
N GLY A 108 -19.70 -3.41 2.33
CA GLY A 108 -18.30 -3.50 2.73
C GLY A 108 -17.31 -3.34 1.59
N LEU A 109 -17.75 -2.79 0.44
CA LEU A 109 -16.91 -2.61 -0.75
C LEU A 109 -16.11 -1.30 -0.72
N LEU A 110 -16.53 -0.36 0.13
CA LEU A 110 -15.74 0.84 0.45
C LEU A 110 -14.98 0.57 1.74
N LEU A 111 -13.70 0.27 1.59
CA LEU A 111 -12.80 0.07 2.72
C LEU A 111 -12.45 1.43 3.36
N ASP A 112 -12.30 1.42 4.68
CA ASP A 112 -11.78 2.58 5.39
C ASP A 112 -10.35 2.89 4.94
N ILE A 113 -10.01 4.18 4.86
CA ILE A 113 -8.69 4.64 4.43
C ILE A 113 -7.55 4.10 5.31
N SER A 114 -7.82 3.79 6.58
CA SER A 114 -6.87 3.14 7.50
C SER A 114 -6.33 1.82 6.96
N ARG A 115 -7.12 1.08 6.17
CA ARG A 115 -6.71 -0.21 5.58
C ARG A 115 -5.47 -0.09 4.70
N ALA A 116 -5.29 1.04 4.02
CA ALA A 116 -4.09 1.28 3.21
C ALA A 116 -2.80 1.34 4.06
N PHE A 117 -2.94 1.52 5.37
CA PHE A 117 -1.88 1.73 6.34
C PHE A 117 -1.73 0.58 7.35
N ASP A 118 -2.44 -0.55 7.17
CA ASP A 118 -2.39 -1.71 8.09
C ASP A 118 -0.97 -2.27 8.31
N SER A 119 -0.06 -2.05 7.34
CA SER A 119 1.34 -2.49 7.40
C SER A 119 2.33 -1.42 7.91
N PHE A 120 1.84 -0.22 8.24
CA PHE A 120 2.67 0.87 8.72
C PHE A 120 2.76 0.84 10.25
N PRO A 121 3.88 1.27 10.84
CA PRO A 121 3.93 1.50 12.27
C PRO A 121 2.90 2.58 12.64
N ALA A 122 2.24 2.39 13.78
CA ALA A 122 1.16 3.26 14.23
C ALA A 122 1.32 3.68 15.69
N CYS A 123 0.79 4.86 16.03
CA CYS A 123 0.78 5.41 17.38
C CYS A 123 -0.58 6.08 17.66
N ASP A 124 -1.17 5.76 18.80
CA ASP A 124 -2.33 6.46 19.33
C ASP A 124 -1.90 7.77 20.02
N LEU A 125 -2.69 8.82 19.81
CA LEU A 125 -2.49 10.12 20.44
C LEU A 125 -3.68 10.47 21.32
N PRO A 126 -3.42 11.06 22.50
CA PRO A 126 -4.40 11.81 23.25
C PRO A 126 -5.06 12.90 22.41
N ALA A 127 -6.34 13.17 22.67
CA ALA A 127 -7.16 14.07 21.85
C ALA A 127 -6.62 15.51 21.79
N ASP A 128 -5.95 15.97 22.84
CA ASP A 128 -5.31 17.29 22.90
C ASP A 128 -4.09 17.40 21.98
N LEU A 129 -3.26 16.35 21.91
CA LEU A 129 -2.12 16.28 20.99
C LEU A 129 -2.58 16.08 19.54
N ALA A 130 -3.58 15.22 19.33
CA ALA A 130 -4.20 15.03 18.03
C ALA A 130 -4.73 16.35 17.45
N ALA A 131 -5.47 17.15 18.23
CA ALA A 131 -6.00 18.44 17.78
C ALA A 131 -4.90 19.41 17.34
N LYS A 132 -3.73 19.39 17.99
CA LYS A 132 -2.57 20.20 17.61
C LYS A 132 -2.02 19.77 16.24
N LEU A 133 -1.85 18.46 16.00
CA LEU A 133 -1.38 17.95 14.71
C LEU A 133 -2.37 18.23 13.57
N ILE A 134 -3.67 18.04 13.81
CA ILE A 134 -4.72 18.34 12.81
C ILE A 134 -4.70 19.83 12.43
N SER A 135 -4.41 20.69 13.41
CA SER A 135 -4.27 22.14 13.20
C SER A 135 -2.93 22.54 12.56
N GLY A 136 -2.09 21.58 12.16
CA GLY A 136 -0.80 21.81 11.51
C GLY A 136 0.35 22.18 12.46
N GLN A 137 0.18 22.07 13.78
CA GLN A 137 1.27 22.32 14.73
C GLN A 137 2.24 21.14 14.74
N SER A 138 3.54 21.42 14.80
CA SER A 138 4.56 20.40 15.01
C SER A 138 4.59 19.97 16.48
N LEU A 139 4.74 18.67 16.72
CA LEU A 139 4.92 18.09 18.05
C LEU A 139 6.31 17.49 18.17
N VAL A 140 6.87 17.48 19.38
CA VAL A 140 8.06 16.72 19.74
C VAL A 140 7.63 15.72 20.80
N LEU A 141 7.78 14.42 20.51
CA LEU A 141 7.41 13.34 21.42
C LEU A 141 8.64 12.49 21.74
N SER A 142 8.71 11.97 22.97
CA SER A 142 9.77 11.04 23.34
C SER A 142 9.54 9.66 22.72
N GLU A 143 10.63 8.93 22.53
CA GLU A 143 10.60 7.53 22.10
C GLU A 143 9.73 6.68 23.03
N ASP A 144 9.91 6.84 24.34
CA ASP A 144 9.09 6.19 25.37
C ASP A 144 7.59 6.43 25.17
N PHE A 145 7.21 7.64 24.76
CA PHE A 145 5.81 7.96 24.50
C PHE A 145 5.29 7.21 23.29
N LEU A 146 6.04 7.21 22.18
CA LEU A 146 5.67 6.49 20.95
C LEU A 146 5.57 4.98 21.20
N LEU A 147 6.47 4.43 22.02
CA LEU A 147 6.47 3.01 22.37
C LEU A 147 5.28 2.62 23.27
N LYS A 148 4.91 3.47 24.24
CA LYS A 148 3.81 3.20 25.17
C LYS A 148 2.42 3.33 24.54
N ASN A 149 2.27 4.20 23.54
CA ASN A 149 0.98 4.46 22.90
C ASN A 149 0.83 3.71 21.57
N GLN A 150 1.32 2.49 21.47
CA GLN A 150 1.06 1.65 20.31
C GLN A 150 -0.36 1.09 20.36
N PRO A 151 -1.11 1.10 19.24
CA PRO A 151 -2.41 0.47 19.19
C PRO A 151 -2.29 -1.03 19.45
N PHE A 152 -3.16 -1.56 20.32
CA PHE A 152 -3.12 -2.93 20.86
C PHE A 152 -3.31 -4.05 19.80
N SER A 153 -3.61 -3.70 18.54
CA SER A 153 -4.07 -4.62 17.49
C SER A 153 -3.03 -4.95 16.40
N LEU A 154 -1.76 -4.55 16.55
CA LEU A 154 -0.72 -4.95 15.62
C LEU A 154 0.01 -6.19 16.16
N THR A 155 -0.40 -7.35 15.66
CA THR A 155 0.27 -8.66 15.84
C THR A 155 1.59 -8.72 15.08
N CYS A 156 2.47 -7.76 15.32
CA CYS A 156 3.88 -7.81 14.97
C CYS A 156 4.55 -6.75 15.82
N ARG A 157 5.69 -7.06 16.41
CA ARG A 157 6.61 -6.08 16.98
C ARG A 157 7.67 -5.76 15.91
N PRO A 158 7.50 -4.77 15.01
CA PRO A 158 8.65 -4.23 14.29
C PRO A 158 9.28 -3.11 15.12
N GLU A 159 10.58 -2.91 14.96
CA GLU A 159 11.31 -1.73 15.44
C GLU A 159 10.53 -0.46 15.09
N LEU A 160 9.99 0.20 16.12
CA LEU A 160 8.92 1.19 15.96
C LEU A 160 9.43 2.55 15.52
N ILE A 161 10.70 2.83 15.76
CA ILE A 161 11.39 3.97 15.17
C ILE A 161 11.66 3.57 13.74
N PRO A 162 10.92 4.14 12.78
CA PRO A 162 11.12 3.79 11.40
C PRO A 162 12.54 4.19 11.00
N GLU A 163 13.32 3.28 10.41
CA GLU A 163 14.56 3.66 9.73
C GLU A 163 14.31 4.87 8.82
N ASN A 164 15.32 5.73 8.70
CA ASN A 164 15.23 7.02 8.05
C ASN A 164 14.41 6.96 6.73
N GLY A 165 13.25 7.60 6.70
CA GLY A 165 12.34 7.64 5.54
C GLY A 165 11.08 6.76 5.61
N ARG A 166 10.95 5.85 6.59
CA ARG A 166 9.67 5.17 6.85
C ARG A 166 8.69 6.10 7.59
N LYS A 167 7.39 5.98 7.28
CA LYS A 167 6.32 6.85 7.82
C LYS A 167 5.67 6.22 9.05
N LEU A 168 5.23 7.06 9.98
CA LEU A 168 4.42 6.67 11.13
C LEU A 168 2.99 7.19 10.93
N VAL A 169 2.04 6.38 11.36
CA VAL A 169 0.60 6.63 11.21
C VAL A 169 0.02 6.95 12.57
N PHE A 170 -0.71 8.06 12.69
CA PHE A 170 -1.24 8.52 13.96
C PHE A 170 -2.76 8.35 14.03
N TYR A 171 -3.19 7.71 15.11
CA TYR A 171 -4.60 7.48 15.43
C TYR A 171 -5.01 8.27 16.68
N SER A 172 -6.29 8.56 16.83
CA SER A 172 -6.90 9.02 18.09
C SER A 172 -8.36 8.65 18.07
N ARG A 173 -8.91 8.24 19.21
CA ARG A 173 -10.30 7.77 19.31
C ARG A 173 -10.63 6.72 18.24
N ASN A 174 -9.67 5.83 17.95
CA ASN A 174 -9.77 4.78 16.93
C ASN A 174 -10.00 5.30 15.49
N ARG A 175 -9.59 6.54 15.18
CA ARG A 175 -9.65 7.12 13.84
C ARG A 175 -8.26 7.50 13.36
N LEU A 176 -8.00 7.25 12.08
CA LEU A 176 -6.78 7.69 11.42
C LEU A 176 -6.79 9.21 11.27
N ILE A 177 -5.80 9.88 11.84
CA ILE A 177 -5.68 11.34 11.80
C ILE A 177 -4.72 11.79 10.70
N CYS A 178 -3.50 11.26 10.71
CA CYS A 178 -2.47 11.73 9.81
C CYS A 178 -1.38 10.69 9.58
N VAL A 179 -0.62 10.93 8.51
CA VAL A 179 0.62 10.22 8.19
C VAL A 179 1.74 11.23 8.26
N ALA A 180 2.81 10.88 8.97
CA ALA A 180 3.91 11.79 9.25
C ALA A 180 5.26 11.08 9.21
N GLY A 181 6.30 11.86 8.92
CA GLY A 181 7.68 11.46 9.15
C GLY A 181 8.11 11.78 10.58
N LEU A 182 9.08 11.02 11.08
CA LEU A 182 9.80 11.33 12.32
C LEU A 182 11.17 11.90 11.95
N GLU A 183 11.51 13.05 12.51
CA GLU A 183 12.85 13.64 12.44
C GLU A 183 13.40 13.68 13.87
N GLU A 184 14.55 13.05 14.13
CA GLU A 184 15.18 13.11 15.45
C GLU A 184 15.60 14.57 15.75
N ALA A 185 15.09 15.11 16.85
CA ALA A 185 15.38 16.48 17.28
C ALA A 185 16.46 16.49 18.37
N GLU A 186 16.34 15.54 19.31
CA GLU A 186 17.28 15.29 20.41
C GLU A 186 17.32 13.76 20.63
N PRO A 187 18.35 13.22 21.30
CA PRO A 187 18.43 11.79 21.58
C PRO A 187 17.15 11.28 22.26
N ALA A 188 16.48 10.30 21.64
CA ALA A 188 15.19 9.74 22.06
C ALA A 188 14.00 10.73 22.03
N PHE A 189 14.09 11.84 21.29
CA PHE A 189 12.98 12.76 21.03
C PHE A 189 12.82 13.03 19.53
N TYR A 190 11.62 12.80 19.04
CA TYR A 190 11.29 12.90 17.62
C TYR A 190 10.31 14.02 17.36
N ARG A 191 10.65 14.89 16.41
CA ARG A 191 9.75 15.88 15.84
C ARG A 191 8.86 15.22 14.80
N ILE A 192 7.55 15.39 14.97
CA ILE A 192 6.54 14.90 14.04
C ILE A 192 6.34 15.93 12.93
N LYS A 193 6.66 15.52 11.71
CA LYS A 193 6.44 16.31 10.50
C LYS A 193 5.26 15.74 9.73
N THR A 194 4.10 16.36 9.90
CA THR A 194 2.88 15.99 9.20
C THR A 194 3.05 16.18 7.70
N GLU A 195 2.85 15.10 6.94
CA GLU A 195 2.85 15.17 5.48
C GLU A 195 1.44 15.30 4.95
N ARG A 196 0.51 14.55 5.56
CA ARG A 196 -0.89 14.58 5.18
C ARG A 196 -1.78 14.36 6.39
N VAL A 197 -2.66 15.32 6.62
CA VAL A 197 -3.78 15.21 7.55
C VAL A 197 -4.96 14.64 6.76
N LEU A 198 -5.64 13.63 7.32
CA LEU A 198 -6.69 12.86 6.67
C LEU A 198 -8.08 13.14 7.24
N ILE A 199 -8.18 13.94 8.30
CA ILE A 199 -9.43 14.34 8.95
C ILE A 199 -9.42 15.84 9.26
N ASP A 200 -10.57 16.51 9.12
CA ASP A 200 -10.73 17.90 9.56
C ASP A 200 -10.91 17.97 11.10
N LEU A 201 -10.50 19.08 11.70
CA LEU A 201 -10.72 19.36 13.12
C LEU A 201 -12.21 19.42 13.48
N ALA A 202 -13.06 19.89 12.57
CA ALA A 202 -14.51 19.91 12.77
C ALA A 202 -15.05 18.47 12.93
N ASP A 203 -14.67 17.57 12.01
CA ASP A 203 -15.08 16.17 12.02
C ASP A 203 -14.49 15.39 13.20
N PHE A 204 -13.29 15.78 13.65
CA PHE A 204 -12.62 15.18 14.80
C PHE A 204 -13.28 15.59 16.14
N ARG A 205 -13.80 16.81 16.24
CA ARG A 205 -14.45 17.31 17.47
C ARG A 205 -15.87 16.78 17.64
N GLN A 206 -16.56 16.45 16.55
CA GLN A 206 -17.92 15.91 16.57
C GLN A 206 -17.99 14.42 16.92
N SER A 207 -16.85 13.71 16.87
CA SER A 207 -16.70 12.29 17.24
C SER A 207 -16.14 12.10 18.63
#